data_AF-A0A963ZWX2-F1
#
_entry.id   AF-A0A963ZWX2-F1
#
_cell.length_a   1.000
_cell.length_b   1.000
_cell.length_c   1.000
_cell.angle_alpha   90.00
_cell.angle_beta   90.00
_cell.angle_gamma   90.00
#
_symmetry.space_group_name_H-M   'P 1'
#
loop_
_entity.id
_entity.type
_entity.pdbx_description
1 polymer ?
#
loop_
_entity_poly.entity_id
_entity_poly.type
_entity_poly.pdbx_seq_one_letter_code
_entity_poly.pdbx_strand_id
1 'polypeptide(L)' 'MEKLTNLFGKADQPLDLRDNQISDIRFLEKLTNLHTLDLSSNQISDIRFWKS' A
#
# COMPACT_ATOMS: atom_id res chain seq x y z
N MET A 1 -11.47 8.46 -8.17
CA MET A 1 -11.16 7.19 -7.48
C MET A 1 -11.05 6.02 -8.46
N GLU A 2 -10.43 6.19 -9.64
CA GLU A 2 -10.46 5.17 -10.71
C GLU A 2 -9.08 4.73 -11.22
N LYS A 3 -8.00 4.94 -10.44
CA LYS A 3 -6.62 4.56 -10.86
C LYS A 3 -5.99 3.40 -10.08
N LEU A 4 -6.64 2.86 -9.04
CA LEU A 4 -6.02 1.88 -8.14
C LEU A 4 -6.28 0.41 -8.53
N THR A 5 -7.17 0.14 -9.47
CA THR A 5 -7.57 -1.23 -9.85
C THR A 5 -6.57 -1.96 -10.74
N ASN A 6 -5.57 -1.28 -11.31
CA ASN A 6 -4.57 -1.90 -12.20
C ASN A 6 -3.35 -2.51 -11.48
N LEU A 7 -3.35 -2.52 -10.13
CA LEU A 7 -2.22 -3.00 -9.33
C LEU A 7 -2.34 -4.48 -8.90
N PHE A 8 -3.49 -5.12 -9.15
CA PHE A 8 -3.77 -6.48 -8.66
C PHE A 8 -3.15 -7.62 -9.49
N GLY A 9 -2.39 -7.32 -10.55
CA GLY A 9 -2.04 -8.32 -11.59
C GLY A 9 -0.55 -8.53 -11.92
N LYS A 10 0.40 -7.86 -11.25
CA LYS A 10 1.83 -8.00 -11.60
C LYS A 10 2.66 -8.27 -10.36
N ALA A 11 2.93 -9.55 -10.12
CA ALA A 11 3.71 -10.05 -8.99
C ALA A 11 5.15 -9.47 -8.91
N ASP A 12 5.65 -8.79 -9.94
CA ASP A 12 7.04 -8.32 -10.00
C ASP A 12 7.18 -6.80 -10.14
N GLN A 13 6.10 -6.02 -10.00
CA GLN A 13 6.18 -4.55 -10.07
C GLN A 13 6.14 -3.91 -8.68
N PRO A 14 7.11 -3.04 -8.35
CA PRO A 14 7.09 -2.29 -7.10
C PRO A 14 5.86 -1.38 -7.06
N LEU A 15 5.17 -1.37 -5.92
CA LEU A 15 4.09 -0.45 -5.66
C LEU A 15 4.66 0.84 -5.06
N ASP A 16 4.73 1.89 -5.88
CA ASP A 16 5.13 3.22 -5.44
C ASP A 16 3.88 4.05 -5.09
N LEU A 17 3.74 4.36 -3.80
CA LEU A 17 2.70 5.21 -3.23
C LEU A 17 3.31 6.41 -2.49
N ARG A 18 4.57 6.76 -2.81
CA ARG A 18 5.27 7.89 -2.20
C ARG A 18 4.57 9.22 -2.46
N ASP A 19 4.73 10.17 -1.55
CA ASP A 19 4.25 11.56 -1.66
C ASP A 19 2.72 11.66 -1.82
N ASN A 20 2.00 10.89 -1.00
CA ASN A 20 0.55 10.92 -0.93
C ASN A 20 0.05 11.36 0.46
N GLN A 21 -1.25 11.33 0.67
CA GLN A 21 -1.90 11.64 1.94
C GLN A 21 -2.48 10.38 2.59
N ILE A 22 -1.82 9.23 2.41
CA ILE A 22 -2.28 7.96 2.98
C ILE A 22 -2.10 8.02 4.49
N SER A 23 -3.19 7.81 5.22
CA SER A 23 -3.20 7.69 6.68
C SER A 23 -3.64 6.31 7.16
N ASP A 24 -4.25 5.52 6.27
CA ASP A 24 -4.79 4.18 6.55
C ASP A 24 -4.21 3.18 5.55
N ILE A 25 -3.60 2.12 6.08
CA ILE A 25 -2.91 1.07 5.32
C ILE A 25 -3.57 -0.30 5.44
N ARG A 26 -4.81 -0.40 5.93
CA ARG A 26 -5.56 -1.67 5.99
C ARG A 26 -5.73 -2.35 4.63
N PHE A 27 -5.65 -1.60 3.54
CA PHE A 27 -5.70 -2.16 2.18
C PHE A 27 -4.53 -3.10 1.87
N LEU A 28 -3.40 -2.99 2.59
CA LEU A 28 -2.23 -3.85 2.41
C LEU A 28 -2.52 -5.31 2.73
N GLU A 29 -3.50 -5.62 3.60
CA GLU A 29 -3.90 -7.01 3.91
C GLU A 29 -4.38 -7.79 2.68
N LYS A 30 -4.83 -7.08 1.64
CA LYS A 30 -5.30 -7.68 0.39
C LYS A 30 -4.20 -7.86 -0.65
N LEU A 31 -3.00 -7.31 -0.41
CA LEU A 31 -1.87 -7.36 -1.34
C LEU A 31 -0.96 -8.55 -1.02
N THR A 32 -1.44 -9.77 -1.30
CA THR A 32 -0.77 -11.02 -0.94
C THR A 32 0.50 -11.34 -1.75
N ASN A 33 0.72 -10.66 -2.88
CA ASN A 33 1.86 -10.88 -3.78
C ASN A 33 2.80 -9.66 -3.88
N LEU A 34 2.89 -8.85 -2.81
CA LEU A 34 3.66 -7.61 -2.80
C LEU A 34 5.12 -7.86 -2.41
N HIS A 35 6.05 -7.66 -3.34
CA HIS A 35 7.49 -7.79 -3.08
C HIS A 35 8.17 -6.46 -2.72
N THR A 36 7.65 -5.33 -3.18
CA THR A 36 8.23 -4.00 -2.93
C THR A 36 7.12 -2.97 -2.81
N LEU A 37 7.20 -2.13 -1.78
CA LEU A 37 6.25 -1.08 -1.45
C LEU A 37 7.00 0.16 -0.96
N ASP A 38 6.76 1.30 -1.61
CA ASP A 38 7.20 2.60 -1.11
C ASP A 38 5.98 3.41 -0.62
N LEU A 39 5.99 3.76 0.67
CA LEU A 39 4.99 4.59 1.34
C LEU A 39 5.60 5.86 1.94
N SER A 40 6.83 6.22 1.55
CA SER A 40 7.50 7.42 2.07
C SER A 40 6.69 8.69 1.79
N SER A 41 6.88 9.72 2.62
CA SER A 41 6.13 10.97 2.52
C SER A 41 4.60 10.81 2.54
N ASN A 42 4.09 9.93 3.40
CA ASN A 42 2.66 9.81 3.71
C ASN A 42 2.36 10.22 5.16
N GLN A 43 1.07 10.23 5.53
CA GLN A 43 0.58 10.65 6.85
C GLN A 43 0.20 9.45 7.72
N ILE A 44 0.97 8.35 7.60
CA ILE A 44 0.72 7.12 8.35
C ILE A 44 1.23 7.34 9.78
N SER A 45 0.30 7.49 10.71
CA SER A 45 0.60 7.73 12.13
C SER A 45 0.38 6.49 13.00
N ASP A 46 -0.37 5.51 12.51
CA ASP A 46 -0.68 4.28 13.24
C ASP A 46 -0.50 3.06 12.33
N ILE A 47 0.36 2.14 12.76
CA ILE A 47 0.62 0.87 12.08
C ILE A 47 0.08 -0.34 12.87
N ARG A 48 -0.70 -0.12 13.93
CA ARG A 48 -1.24 -1.17 14.82
C ARG A 48 -2.45 -1.91 14.25
N PHE A 49 -2.40 -2.25 12.96
CA PHE A 49 -3.40 -3.12 12.32
C PHE A 49 -2.97 -4.58 12.32
N TRP A 50 -1.69 -4.89 12.61
CA TRP A 50 -1.24 -6.25 12.87
C TRP A 50 -1.74 -6.71 14.23
N LYS A 51 -2.93 -7.33 14.24
CA LYS A 51 -3.41 -8.08 15.39
C LYS A 51 -2.67 -9.42 15.45
N SER A 52 -1.85 -9.57 16.49
CA SER A 52 -1.51 -10.86 17.11
C SER A 52 -2.76 -11.60 17.58
#